data_AF-A0A8S2RLA7-F1
#
_entry.id   AF-A0A8S2RLA7-F1
#
_cell.length_a   1.000
_cell.length_b   1.000
_cell.length_c   1.000
_cell.angle_alpha   90.00
_cell.angle_beta   90.00
_cell.angle_gamma   90.00
#
_symmetry.space_group_name_H-M   'P 1'
#
loop_
_entity.id
_entity.type
_entity.pdbx_description
1 polymer ?
#
loop_
_entity_poly.entity_id
_entity_poly.type
_entity_poly.pdbx_seq_one_letter_code
_entity_poly.pdbx_strand_id
1 'polypeptide(L)'
;MKSLIQQYERHRTYPPSAIVIYRDGISESEFDTVFEKELTAIRDACVELSPVYRPYLTYIVVNKRHHTRFFPVNSEKNVQA
;
A
#
# COMPACT_ATOMS: atom_id res chain seq x y z
N MET A 1 -10.86 -1.80 -6.67
CA MET A 1 -10.96 -0.88 -5.50
C MET A 1 -12.42 -0.55 -5.15
N LYS A 2 -13.18 0.03 -6.09
CA LYS A 2 -14.60 0.39 -5.91
C LYS A 2 -15.46 -0.69 -5.25
N SER A 3 -15.39 -1.94 -5.75
CA SER A 3 -16.14 -3.08 -5.20
C SER A 3 -15.84 -3.37 -3.73
N LEU A 4 -14.58 -3.20 -3.30
CA LEU A 4 -14.16 -3.41 -1.92
C LEU A 4 -14.69 -2.32 -0.99
N ILE A 5 -14.69 -1.06 -1.46
CA ILE A 5 -15.26 0.06 -0.71
C ILE A 5 -16.77 -0.13 -0.54
N GLN A 6 -17.48 -0.51 -1.61
CA GLN A 6 -18.92 -0.82 -1.55
C GLN A 6 -19.22 -2.03 -0.66
N GLN A 7 -18.35 -3.03 -0.66
CA GLN A 7 -18.49 -4.16 0.27
C GLN A 7 -18.32 -3.69 1.72
N TYR A 8 -17.31 -2.88 2.02
CA TYR A 8 -17.12 -2.32 3.36
C TYR A 8 -18.34 -1.53 3.83
N GLU A 9 -18.83 -0.63 2.98
CA GLU A 9 -20.00 0.22 3.28
C GLU A 9 -21.26 -0.61 3.55
N ARG A 10 -21.49 -1.69 2.81
CA ARG A 10 -22.60 -2.62 3.09
C ARG A 10 -22.54 -3.23 4.49
N HIS A 11 -21.36 -3.42 5.06
CA HIS A 11 -21.18 -3.99 6.40
C HIS A 11 -21.16 -2.93 7.52
N ARG A 12 -20.69 -1.71 7.21
CA ARG A 12 -20.45 -0.65 8.20
C ARG A 12 -21.40 0.55 8.08
N THR A 13 -22.28 0.55 7.08
CA THR A 13 -23.22 1.65 6.74
C THR A 13 -22.58 2.98 6.33
N TYR A 14 -21.24 3.09 6.37
CA TYR A 14 -20.47 4.24 5.91
C TYR A 14 -19.21 3.80 5.16
N PRO A 15 -18.71 4.59 4.18
CA PRO A 15 -17.46 4.31 3.51
C PRO A 15 -16.26 4.56 4.45
N PRO A 16 -15.13 3.86 4.28
CA PRO A 16 -14.00 3.96 5.19
C PRO A 16 -13.36 5.36 5.15
N SER A 17 -13.06 5.95 6.30
CA SER A 17 -12.39 7.26 6.40
C SER A 17 -10.89 7.19 6.06
N ALA A 18 -10.29 6.00 6.18
CA ALA A 18 -8.88 5.75 5.88
C ALA A 18 -8.71 4.39 5.20
N ILE A 19 -7.75 4.32 4.27
CA ILE A 19 -7.42 3.13 3.50
C ILE A 19 -5.91 2.93 3.53
N VAL A 20 -5.49 1.77 4.03
CA VAL A 20 -4.08 1.34 4.02
C VAL A 20 -3.91 0.28 2.95
N ILE A 21 -2.95 0.49 2.06
CA ILE A 21 -2.65 -0.38 0.93
C ILE A 21 -1.26 -0.95 1.13
N TYR A 22 -1.18 -2.28 1.18
CA TYR A 22 0.09 -3.01 1.12
C TYR A 22 0.31 -3.50 -0.30
N ARG A 23 1.32 -2.96 -0.97
CA ARG A 23 1.66 -3.31 -2.34
C ARG A 23 2.94 -4.14 -2.37
N ASP A 24 2.82 -5.42 -2.73
CA ASP A 24 3.95 -6.33 -2.93
C ASP A 24 4.32 -6.43 -4.42
N GLY A 25 5.59 -6.61 -4.75
CA GLY A 25 6.04 -6.91 -6.12
C GLY A 25 6.19 -5.69 -7.03
N ILE A 26 6.77 -4.60 -6.52
CA ILE A 26 7.24 -3.47 -7.33
C ILE A 26 8.78 -3.46 -7.27
N SER A 27 9.43 -3.34 -8.43
CA SER A 27 10.87 -3.08 -8.48
C SER A 27 11.14 -1.61 -8.14
N GLU A 28 12.30 -1.32 -7.56
CA GLU A 28 12.64 0.06 -7.14
C GLU A 28 12.60 1.05 -8.31
N SER A 29 13.05 0.62 -9.50
CA SER A 29 13.03 1.43 -10.73
C SER A 29 11.63 1.77 -11.25
N GLU A 30 10.62 1.01 -10.86
CA GLU A 30 9.23 1.19 -11.32
C GLU A 30 8.36 1.91 -10.28
N PHE A 31 8.91 2.20 -9.10
CA PHE A 31 8.15 2.67 -7.95
C PHE A 31 7.31 3.90 -8.26
N ASP A 32 7.93 4.98 -8.75
CA ASP A 32 7.22 6.25 -8.99
C ASP A 32 6.10 6.10 -10.02
N THR A 33 6.39 5.49 -11.16
CA THR A 33 5.43 5.30 -12.25
C THR A 33 4.24 4.45 -11.82
N VAL A 34 4.50 3.34 -11.11
CA VAL A 34 3.42 2.45 -10.64
C VAL A 34 2.63 3.13 -9.52
N PHE A 35 3.31 3.81 -8.60
CA PHE A 35 2.67 4.55 -7.51
C PHE A 35 1.71 5.61 -8.03
N GLU A 36 2.15 6.47 -8.97
CA GLU A 36 1.31 7.53 -9.54
C GLU A 36 0.07 6.96 -10.24
N LYS A 37 0.26 5.91 -11.06
CA LYS A 37 -0.81 5.25 -11.80
C LYS A 37 -1.83 4.60 -10.86
N GLU A 38 -1.36 3.85 -9.86
CA GLU A 38 -2.24 3.17 -8.90
C GLU A 38 -2.96 4.18 -8.00
N LEU A 39 -2.26 5.20 -7.50
CA LEU A 39 -2.83 6.23 -6.64
C LEU A 39 -3.94 7.01 -7.38
N THR A 40 -3.72 7.35 -8.65
CA THR A 40 -4.73 7.99 -9.50
C THR A 40 -5.95 7.09 -9.66
N ALA A 41 -5.76 5.82 -10.01
CA ALA A 41 -6.86 4.86 -10.15
C ALA A 41 -7.65 4.65 -8.84
N ILE A 42 -6.98 4.70 -7.68
CA ILE A 42 -7.64 4.61 -6.36
C ILE A 42 -8.47 5.88 -6.10
N ARG A 43 -7.92 7.06 -6.39
CA ARG A 43 -8.63 8.34 -6.22
C ARG A 43 -9.85 8.41 -7.14
N ASP A 44 -9.70 8.02 -8.39
CA ASP A 44 -10.80 7.98 -9.37
C ASP A 44 -11.91 7.04 -8.91
N ALA A 45 -11.56 5.85 -8.41
CA ALA A 45 -12.53 4.93 -7.82
C ALA A 45 -13.26 5.52 -6.60
N CYS A 46 -12.62 6.39 -5.82
CA CYS A 46 -13.27 7.10 -4.71
C CYS A 46 -14.21 8.20 -5.22
N VAL A 47 -13.78 8.98 -6.21
CA VAL A 47 -14.58 10.03 -6.86
C VAL A 47 -15.84 9.46 -7.53
N GLU A 48 -15.70 8.33 -8.22
CA GLU A 48 -16.81 7.62 -8.86
C GLU A 48 -17.88 7.13 -7.87
N LEU A 49 -17.50 6.88 -6.61
CA LEU A 49 -18.46 6.50 -5.57
C LEU A 49 -19.19 7.72 -5.02
N SER A 50 -18.44 8.80 -4.78
CA SER A 50 -19.01 10.08 -4.39
C SER A 50 -18.00 11.20 -4.68
N PRO A 51 -18.43 12.31 -5.33
CA PRO A 51 -17.55 13.43 -5.66
C PRO A 51 -16.81 14.02 -4.46
N VAL A 52 -17.41 13.94 -3.27
CA VAL A 52 -16.86 14.47 -2.00
C VAL A 52 -16.07 13.45 -1.19
N TYR A 53 -16.07 12.18 -1.59
CA TYR A 53 -15.37 11.13 -0.84
C TYR A 53 -13.86 11.20 -1.06
N ARG A 54 -13.14 11.59 -0.01
CA ARG A 54 -11.67 11.75 0.00
C ARG A 54 -11.12 11.10 1.27
N PRO A 55 -10.93 9.76 1.29
CA PRO A 55 -10.37 9.08 2.45
C PRO A 55 -8.87 9.39 2.58
N TYR A 56 -8.34 9.24 3.79
CA TYR A 56 -6.89 9.20 4.01
C TYR A 56 -6.31 7.96 3.34
N LEU A 57 -5.24 8.13 2.57
CA LEU A 57 -4.58 7.04 1.86
C LEU A 57 -3.17 6.83 2.43
N THR A 58 -2.87 5.58 2.79
CA THR A 58 -1.51 5.16 3.15
C THR A 58 -1.09 4.06 2.19
N TYR A 59 0.00 4.28 1.48
CA TYR A 59 0.53 3.34 0.49
C TYR A 59 1.88 2.80 0.97
N ILE A 60 1.93 1.50 1.24
CA ILE A 60 3.09 0.82 1.80
C ILE A 60 3.59 -0.18 0.76
N VAL A 61 4.78 0.08 0.20
CA VAL A 61 5.43 -0.91 -0.66
C VAL A 61 6.16 -1.92 0.20
N VAL A 62 5.84 -3.18 -0.05
CA VAL A 62 6.43 -4.34 0.62
C VAL A 62 7.48 -4.91 -0.31
N ASN A 63 8.74 -4.81 0.09
CA ASN A 63 9.85 -5.41 -0.62
C ASN A 63 10.37 -6.62 0.17
N LYS A 64 10.14 -7.84 -0.33
CA LYS A 64 10.62 -9.09 0.31
C LYS A 64 11.91 -9.63 -0.31
N ARG A 65 12.26 -9.19 -1.52
CA ARG A 65 13.37 -9.74 -2.32
C ARG A 65 14.52 -8.72 -2.40
N HIS A 66 14.98 -8.28 -1.24
CA HIS A 66 16.11 -7.34 -1.12
C HIS A 66 17.38 -8.02 -0.60
N HIS A 67 18.51 -7.35 -0.79
CA HIS A 67 19.82 -7.82 -0.30
C HIS A 67 20.14 -7.34 1.13
N THR A 68 19.32 -6.48 1.74
CA THR A 68 19.49 -6.07 3.14
C THR A 68 19.41 -7.28 4.08
N ARG A 69 20.34 -7.37 5.02
CA ARG A 69 20.42 -8.41 6.06
C ARG A 69 20.60 -7.73 7.40
N PHE A 70 19.92 -8.25 8.41
CA PHE A 70 20.09 -7.82 9.80
C PHE A 70 20.72 -8.97 10.58
N PHE A 71 21.75 -8.67 11.38
CA PHE A 71 22.43 -9.63 12.23
C PHE A 71 22.34 -9.16 13.70
N PRO A 72 22.18 -10.08 14.68
CA PRO A 72 22.26 -9.72 16.09
C PRO A 72 23.63 -9.14 16.45
N VAL A 73 23.67 -8.11 17.30
CA VAL A 73 24.91 -7.39 17.66
C VAL A 73 25.90 -8.27 18.43
N ASN A 74 25.42 -9.28 19.17
CA ASN A 74 26.21 -10.09 20.10
C ASN A 74 26.32 -11.58 19.72
N SER A 75 26.13 -11.96 18.46
CA SER A 75 26.43 -13.34 18.03
C SER A 75 27.92 -13.47 17.70
N GLU A 76 28.65 -14.27 18.50
CA GLU A 76 30.07 -14.64 18.31
C GLU A 76 30.36 -15.36 16.96
N LYS A 77 29.36 -15.50 16.09
CA LYS A 77 29.43 -16.15 14.77
C LYS A 77 29.12 -15.22 13.59
N ASN A 78 29.16 -13.90 13.78
CA ASN A 78 29.05 -12.99 12.64
C ASN A 78 30.41 -12.95 11.92
N VAL A 79 30.65 -13.93 11.04
CA VAL A 79 31.75 -13.87 10.08
C VAL A 79 31.53 -12.61 9.23
N GLN A 80 32.53 -11.73 9.23
CA GLN A 80 32.54 -10.51 8.44
C GLN A 80 32.32 -10.85 6.97
N ALA A 81 31.36 -10.18 6.34
CA ALA A 81 31.16 -10.18 4.90
C ALA A 81 32.13 -9.19 4.24
#